data_AF-M7BMH2-F1
#
_entry.id   AF-M7BMH2-F1
#
_cell.length_a   1.000
_cell.length_b   1.000
_cell.length_c   1.000
_cell.angle_alpha   90.00
_cell.angle_beta   90.00
_cell.angle_gamma   90.00
#
_symmetry.space_group_name_H-M   'P 1'
#
loop_
_entity.id
_entity.type
_entity.pdbx_description
1 polymer ?
#
loop_
_entity_poly.entity_id
_entity_poly.type
_entity_poly.pdbx_seq_one_letter_code
_entity_poly.pdbx_strand_id
1 'polypeptide(L)'
;MWHTLSHLGISVFSCSICANSFVDRHLLEKHMANQPGNSKYSCKVCGKRFAHTSEFNYHRRIHTGEKPYQCKVCHKFFRGRSTIKCHLKTHSGALMYRCTVCGHYSSTLNLMSKHIGVHKGSLPPDFTIEQTFMYIIHSKDAEKNTDS
;
A
#
# COMPACT_ATOMS: atom_id res chain seq x y z
N MET A 1 -21.98 -12.37 -24.17
CA MET A 1 -23.25 -11.93 -23.55
C MET A 1 -23.06 -11.30 -22.17
N TRP A 2 -22.29 -11.88 -21.25
CA TRP A 2 -22.06 -11.31 -19.91
C TRP A 2 -21.11 -10.11 -19.85
N HIS A 3 -20.05 -10.10 -20.69
CA HIS A 3 -19.09 -8.98 -20.76
C HIS A 3 -19.76 -7.64 -21.12
N THR A 4 -20.75 -7.64 -22.01
CA THR A 4 -21.48 -6.43 -22.43
C THR A 4 -22.36 -5.83 -21.34
N LEU A 5 -22.87 -6.65 -20.40
CA LEU A 5 -23.66 -6.17 -19.26
C LEU A 5 -22.80 -5.42 -18.23
N SER A 6 -21.48 -5.70 -18.21
CA SER A 6 -20.53 -4.99 -17.34
C SER A 6 -20.37 -3.51 -17.71
N HIS A 7 -20.44 -3.17 -19.00
CA HIS A 7 -20.41 -1.77 -19.47
C HIS A 7 -21.65 -0.99 -19.06
N LEU A 8 -22.77 -1.68 -18.81
CA LEU A 8 -24.03 -1.08 -18.37
C LEU A 8 -24.14 -0.98 -16.85
N GLY A 9 -23.12 -1.42 -16.10
CA GLY A 9 -23.13 -1.42 -14.64
C GLY A 9 -24.12 -2.39 -14.00
N ILE A 10 -24.70 -3.31 -14.79
CA ILE A 10 -25.69 -4.28 -14.30
C ILE A 10 -24.95 -5.38 -13.54
N SER A 11 -25.18 -5.45 -12.23
CA SER A 11 -24.65 -6.50 -11.37
C SER A 11 -25.48 -7.77 -11.49
N VAL A 12 -24.87 -8.84 -11.98
CA VAL A 12 -25.55 -10.13 -12.24
C VAL A 12 -24.97 -11.29 -11.41
N PHE A 13 -23.88 -11.05 -10.69
CA PHE A 13 -23.23 -12.03 -9.83
C PHE A 13 -23.41 -11.64 -8.37
N SER A 14 -24.24 -12.36 -7.63
CA SER A 14 -24.46 -12.12 -6.20
C SER A 14 -23.54 -12.97 -5.33
N CYS A 15 -23.15 -12.41 -4.19
CA CYS A 15 -22.50 -13.15 -3.13
C CYS A 15 -23.52 -14.01 -2.37
N SER A 16 -23.19 -15.26 -2.07
CA SER A 16 -24.04 -16.16 -1.28
C SER A 16 -23.92 -15.95 0.24
N ILE A 17 -22.90 -15.21 0.67
CA ILE A 17 -22.56 -14.98 2.09
C ILE A 17 -23.05 -13.60 2.56
N CYS A 18 -23.16 -12.63 1.66
CA CYS A 18 -23.63 -11.28 1.96
C CYS A 18 -24.41 -10.70 0.78
N ALA A 19 -25.08 -9.57 1.00
CA ALA A 19 -25.94 -8.96 -0.02
C ALA A 19 -25.20 -8.25 -1.17
N ASN A 20 -23.86 -8.36 -1.25
CA ASN A 20 -23.10 -7.69 -2.31
C ASN A 20 -23.32 -8.36 -3.67
N SER A 21 -23.48 -7.53 -4.70
CA SER A 21 -23.60 -7.95 -6.09
C SER A 21 -22.52 -7.32 -6.95
N PHE A 22 -22.09 -8.03 -7.98
CA PHE A 22 -20.95 -7.70 -8.81
C PHE A 22 -21.31 -7.77 -10.30
N VAL A 23 -20.72 -6.85 -11.07
CA VAL A 23 -20.90 -6.75 -12.53
C VAL A 23 -20.17 -7.86 -13.30
N ASP A 24 -19.15 -8.46 -12.70
CA ASP A 24 -18.36 -9.53 -13.31
C ASP A 24 -17.98 -10.61 -12.29
N ARG A 25 -17.82 -11.84 -12.77
CA ARG A 25 -17.44 -13.01 -11.97
C ARG A 25 -16.08 -12.83 -11.32
N HIS A 26 -15.12 -12.20 -11.99
CA HIS A 26 -13.79 -11.99 -11.41
C HIS A 26 -13.85 -11.12 -10.14
N LEU A 27 -14.74 -10.12 -10.12
CA LEU A 27 -14.93 -9.27 -8.95
C LEU A 27 -15.59 -10.02 -7.80
N LEU A 28 -16.57 -10.89 -8.09
CA LEU A 28 -17.16 -11.78 -7.09
C LEU A 28 -16.11 -12.74 -6.52
N GLU A 29 -15.29 -13.38 -7.35
CA GLU A 29 -14.22 -14.28 -6.90
C GLU A 29 -13.21 -13.56 -6.00
N LYS A 30 -12.81 -12.34 -6.38
CA LYS A 30 -11.94 -11.49 -5.57
C LYS A 30 -12.60 -11.12 -4.24
N HIS A 31 -13.89 -10.80 -4.25
CA HIS A 31 -14.65 -10.53 -3.04
C HIS A 31 -14.68 -11.77 -2.13
N MET A 32 -14.98 -12.95 -2.69
CA MET A 32 -15.01 -14.23 -1.98
C MET A 32 -13.66 -14.56 -1.35
N ALA A 33 -12.55 -14.34 -2.06
CA ALA A 33 -11.21 -14.63 -1.56
C ALA A 33 -10.85 -13.83 -0.29
N ASN A 34 -11.43 -12.64 -0.12
CA ASN A 34 -11.21 -11.77 1.03
C ASN A 34 -12.19 -12.03 2.19
N GLN A 35 -13.19 -12.90 2.01
CA GLN A 35 -14.08 -13.29 3.11
C GLN A 35 -13.33 -14.12 4.18
N PRO A 36 -13.77 -14.07 5.44
CA PRO A 36 -13.24 -14.92 6.50
C PRO A 36 -13.25 -16.40 6.09
N GLY A 37 -12.15 -17.12 6.35
CA GLY A 37 -12.02 -18.54 6.00
C GLY A 37 -11.56 -18.83 4.55
N ASN A 38 -11.76 -17.91 3.60
CA ASN A 38 -11.41 -18.11 2.19
C ASN A 38 -9.97 -17.73 1.82
N SER A 39 -9.19 -17.21 2.77
CA SER A 39 -7.78 -16.92 2.55
C SER A 39 -6.98 -18.19 2.30
N LYS A 40 -6.39 -18.31 1.11
CA LYS A 40 -5.67 -19.52 0.66
C LYS A 40 -4.22 -19.56 1.12
N TYR A 41 -3.61 -18.41 1.41
CA TYR A 41 -2.19 -18.31 1.69
C TYR A 41 -1.97 -17.94 3.16
N SER A 42 -1.10 -18.67 3.85
CA SER A 42 -0.76 -18.41 5.25
C SER A 42 0.74 -18.28 5.43
N CYS A 43 1.15 -17.29 6.23
CA CYS A 43 2.53 -17.11 6.64
C CYS A 43 2.84 -18.07 7.79
N LYS A 44 3.77 -19.01 7.58
CA LYS A 44 4.20 -19.93 8.63
C LYS A 44 4.98 -19.26 9.75
N VAL A 45 5.53 -18.06 9.52
CA VAL A 45 6.34 -17.32 10.49
C VAL A 45 5.48 -16.56 11.50
N CYS A 46 4.42 -15.89 11.03
CA CYS A 46 3.57 -15.05 11.90
C CYS A 46 2.07 -15.43 11.88
N GLY A 47 1.70 -16.52 11.22
CA GLY A 47 0.31 -17.01 11.12
C GLY A 47 -0.61 -16.15 10.23
N LYS A 48 -0.14 -15.01 9.72
CA LYS A 48 -0.98 -14.07 8.97
C LYS A 48 -1.49 -14.69 7.66
N ARG A 49 -2.78 -14.50 7.37
CA ARG A 49 -3.47 -15.07 6.20
C ARG A 49 -3.71 -14.01 5.13
N PHE A 50 -3.69 -14.44 3.87
CA PHE A 50 -3.85 -13.62 2.69
C PHE A 50 -4.76 -14.29 1.68
N ALA A 51 -5.60 -13.48 1.04
CA ALA A 51 -6.49 -13.90 -0.04
C ALA A 51 -5.71 -14.18 -1.33
N HIS A 52 -4.71 -13.34 -1.63
CA HIS A 52 -4.00 -13.36 -2.90
C HIS A 52 -2.51 -13.69 -2.75
N THR A 53 -1.96 -14.43 -3.72
CA THR A 53 -0.55 -14.85 -3.74
C THR A 53 0.40 -13.66 -3.81
N SER A 54 0.01 -12.61 -4.53
CA SER A 54 0.81 -11.38 -4.67
C SER A 54 1.01 -10.68 -3.33
N GLU A 55 -0.04 -10.59 -2.52
CA GLU A 55 -0.01 -10.03 -1.17
C GLU A 55 0.80 -10.90 -0.23
N PHE A 56 0.61 -12.22 -0.29
CA PHE A 56 1.38 -13.19 0.48
C PHE A 56 2.88 -13.12 0.17
N ASN A 57 3.24 -13.13 -1.12
CA ASN A 57 4.65 -13.03 -1.55
C ASN A 57 5.26 -11.68 -1.13
N TYR A 58 4.53 -10.58 -1.28
CA TYR A 58 4.98 -9.27 -0.79
C TYR A 58 5.20 -9.27 0.71
N HIS A 59 4.27 -9.85 1.49
CA HIS A 59 4.40 -9.99 2.92
C HIS A 59 5.60 -10.85 3.33
N ARG A 60 5.86 -11.96 2.62
CA ARG A 60 7.01 -12.84 2.91
C ARG A 60 8.34 -12.10 2.86
N ARG A 61 8.47 -11.11 1.98
CA ARG A 61 9.65 -10.24 1.90
C ARG A 61 9.90 -9.40 3.17
N ILE A 62 8.92 -9.28 4.07
CA ILE A 62 9.11 -8.63 5.36
C ILE A 62 10.02 -9.48 6.24
N HIS A 63 9.81 -10.80 6.24
CA HIS A 63 10.62 -11.73 7.02
C HIS A 63 12.00 -11.98 6.40
N THR A 64 12.10 -12.05 5.07
CA THR A 64 13.40 -12.28 4.40
C THR A 64 14.24 -11.01 4.22
N GLY A 65 13.67 -9.83 4.49
CA GLY A 65 14.36 -8.56 4.22
C GLY A 65 14.51 -8.20 2.74
N GLU A 66 14.02 -9.02 1.81
CA GLU A 66 14.17 -8.81 0.36
C GLU A 66 13.58 -7.46 -0.10
N LYS A 67 14.39 -6.66 -0.78
CA LYS A 67 14.02 -5.34 -1.32
C LYS A 67 14.40 -5.26 -2.80
N PRO A 68 13.63 -5.87 -3.71
CA PRO A 68 14.04 -6.06 -5.10
C PRO A 68 13.96 -4.78 -5.96
N TYR A 69 13.42 -3.67 -5.43
CA TYR A 69 13.23 -2.44 -6.20
C TYR A 69 14.20 -1.37 -5.76
N GLN A 70 15.18 -1.03 -6.59
CA GLN A 70 16.15 0.03 -6.33
C GLN A 70 15.71 1.36 -6.95
N CYS A 71 15.81 2.45 -6.18
CA CYS A 71 15.68 3.81 -6.68
C CYS A 71 16.92 4.16 -7.51
N LYS A 72 16.73 4.57 -8.77
CA LYS A 72 17.85 4.94 -9.66
C LYS A 72 18.46 6.30 -9.33
N VAL A 73 17.78 7.13 -8.52
CA VAL A 73 18.24 8.47 -8.15
C VAL A 73 19.12 8.44 -6.90
N CYS A 74 18.67 7.77 -5.83
CA CYS A 74 19.37 7.72 -4.55
C CYS A 74 19.80 6.32 -4.10
N HIS A 75 19.69 5.32 -4.98
CA HIS A 75 20.11 3.93 -4.74
C HIS A 75 19.44 3.19 -3.58
N LYS A 76 18.46 3.80 -2.91
CA LYS A 76 17.67 3.16 -1.84
C LYS A 76 16.82 2.01 -2.36
N PHE A 77 16.77 0.91 -1.62
CA PHE A 77 16.01 -0.30 -1.97
C PHE A 77 14.65 -0.37 -1.27
N PHE A 78 13.66 -0.91 -1.97
CA PHE A 78 12.26 -1.02 -1.55
C PHE A 78 11.69 -2.42 -1.81
N ARG A 79 10.72 -2.82 -0.98
CA ARG A 79 10.06 -4.14 -1.03
C ARG A 79 8.99 -4.27 -2.11
N GLY A 80 8.37 -3.16 -2.51
CA GLY A 80 7.22 -3.13 -3.42
C GLY A 80 7.30 -2.08 -4.51
N ARG A 81 6.62 -2.35 -5.64
CA ARG A 81 6.50 -1.42 -6.78
C ARG A 81 5.77 -0.13 -6.40
N SER A 82 4.67 -0.23 -5.65
CA SER A 82 3.91 0.93 -5.19
C SER A 82 4.74 1.79 -4.24
N THR A 83 5.53 1.16 -3.35
CA THR A 83 6.39 1.89 -2.39
C THR A 83 7.50 2.67 -3.09
N ILE A 84 8.21 2.08 -4.07
CA ILE A 84 9.22 2.82 -4.83
C ILE A 84 8.59 3.90 -5.71
N LYS A 85 7.43 3.65 -6.34
CA LYS A 85 6.71 4.67 -7.13
C LYS A 85 6.32 5.87 -6.28
N CYS A 86 5.84 5.62 -5.06
CA CYS A 86 5.56 6.66 -4.07
C CYS A 86 6.83 7.43 -3.69
N HIS A 87 7.94 6.71 -3.46
CA HIS A 87 9.23 7.34 -3.15
C HIS A 87 9.76 8.19 -4.31
N LEU A 88 9.65 7.75 -5.57
CA LEU A 88 10.18 8.51 -6.71
C LEU A 88 9.59 9.92 -6.82
N LYS A 89 8.37 10.13 -6.32
CA LYS A 89 7.75 11.46 -6.24
C LYS A 89 8.53 12.45 -5.35
N THR A 90 9.37 11.96 -4.42
CA THR A 90 10.24 12.83 -3.58
C THR A 90 11.39 13.43 -4.38
N HIS A 91 11.72 12.83 -5.54
CA HIS A 91 12.77 13.31 -6.46
C HIS A 91 12.20 14.19 -7.58
N SER A 92 10.89 14.12 -7.83
CA SER A 92 10.24 14.90 -8.88
C SER A 92 9.69 16.24 -8.38
N GLY A 93 9.92 16.59 -7.11
CA GLY A 93 9.31 17.77 -6.50
C GLY A 93 7.78 17.70 -6.53
N ALA A 94 7.19 16.54 -6.26
CA ALA A 94 5.73 16.43 -6.23
C ALA A 94 5.17 16.90 -4.89
N LEU A 95 3.91 17.34 -4.90
CA LEU A 95 3.14 17.56 -3.68
C LEU A 95 3.02 16.26 -2.88
N MET A 96 3.43 16.34 -1.63
CA MET A 96 3.34 15.29 -0.61
C MET A 96 2.42 15.75 0.50
N TYR A 97 1.94 14.82 1.30
CA TYR A 97 1.18 15.07 2.51
C TYR A 97 2.11 14.92 3.70
N ARG A 98 2.16 15.92 4.58
CA ARG A 98 2.94 15.93 5.81
C ARG A 98 2.04 15.65 7.02
N CYS A 99 2.48 14.74 7.88
CA CYS A 99 1.87 14.53 9.18
C CYS A 99 2.40 15.60 10.13
N THR A 100 1.53 16.47 10.65
CA THR A 100 1.90 17.54 11.58
C THR A 100 2.31 17.01 12.96
N VAL A 101 1.87 15.81 13.36
CA VAL A 101 2.20 15.17 14.64
C VAL A 101 3.66 14.68 14.70
N CYS A 102 4.16 14.05 13.63
CA CYS A 102 5.48 13.39 13.62
C CYS A 102 6.39 13.76 12.44
N GLY A 103 5.94 14.63 11.54
CA GLY A 103 6.70 15.05 10.36
C GLY A 103 6.81 14.01 9.25
N HIS A 104 6.14 12.84 9.34
CA HIS A 104 6.14 11.82 8.28
C HIS A 104 5.54 12.34 6.97
N TYR A 105 6.13 11.98 5.82
CA TYR A 105 5.62 12.34 4.49
C TYR A 105 4.99 11.14 3.77
N SER A 106 3.87 11.39 3.08
CA SER A 106 3.20 10.42 2.20
C SER A 106 2.90 11.04 0.84
N SER A 107 3.04 10.28 -0.24
CA SER A 107 2.80 10.82 -1.59
C SER A 107 1.35 10.85 -2.06
N THR A 108 0.45 10.40 -1.20
CA THR A 108 -1.00 10.36 -1.44
C THR A 108 -1.73 10.49 -0.12
N LEU A 109 -2.92 11.10 -0.13
CA LEU A 109 -3.75 11.26 1.06
C LEU A 109 -4.13 9.93 1.70
N ASN A 110 -4.49 8.90 0.92
CA ASN A 110 -4.86 7.58 1.46
C ASN A 110 -3.73 6.92 2.26
N LEU A 111 -2.47 7.06 1.83
CA LEU A 111 -1.32 6.57 2.59
C LEU A 111 -1.14 7.37 3.89
N MET A 112 -1.36 8.68 3.85
CA MET A 112 -1.35 9.53 5.05
C MET A 112 -2.48 9.13 6.02
N SER A 113 -3.71 8.91 5.53
CA SER A 113 -4.83 8.44 6.33
C SER A 113 -4.53 7.12 7.03
N LYS A 114 -3.85 6.18 6.35
CA LYS A 114 -3.40 4.93 6.98
C LYS A 114 -2.32 5.17 8.03
N HIS A 115 -1.36 6.07 7.76
CA HIS A 115 -0.33 6.46 8.72
C HIS A 115 -0.91 7.09 9.99
N ILE A 116 -1.93 7.95 9.85
CA ILE A 116 -2.62 8.58 11.00
C ILE A 116 -3.16 7.53 11.98
N GLY A 117 -3.54 6.35 11.48
CA GLY A 117 -3.93 5.22 12.32
C GLY A 117 -2.85 4.71 13.29
N VAL A 118 -1.60 5.19 13.19
CA VAL A 118 -0.52 4.95 14.17
C VAL A 118 -0.62 5.89 15.38
N HIS A 119 -1.18 7.09 15.23
CA HIS A 119 -1.32 8.11 16.29
C HIS A 119 -2.61 7.95 17.11
N LYS A 120 -3.11 6.72 17.26
CA LYS A 120 -4.36 6.47 18.01
C LYS A 120 -4.23 7.02 19.44
N GLY A 121 -5.02 8.04 19.77
CA GLY A 121 -5.05 8.68 21.09
C GLY A 121 -4.07 9.85 21.27
N SER A 122 -3.19 10.13 20.31
CA SER A 122 -2.22 11.23 20.34
C SER A 122 -2.44 12.25 19.21
N LEU A 123 -3.62 12.22 18.58
CA LEU A 123 -4.03 13.19 17.57
C LEU A 123 -4.53 14.45 18.28
N PRO A 124 -3.88 15.60 18.08
CA PRO A 124 -4.37 16.85 18.64
C PRO A 124 -5.72 17.24 17.99
N PRO A 125 -6.60 17.95 18.70
CA PRO A 125 -7.93 18.29 18.22
C PRO A 125 -7.94 19.19 16.98
N ASP A 126 -6.83 19.88 16.69
CA ASP A 126 -6.60 20.72 15.51
C ASP A 126 -5.78 20.03 14.42
N PHE A 127 -5.65 18.70 14.46
CA PHE A 127 -4.84 17.96 13.49
C PHE A 127 -5.30 18.22 12.05
N THR A 128 -4.40 18.79 11.25
CA THR A 128 -4.55 18.96 9.81
C THR A 128 -3.46 18.21 9.06
N ILE A 129 -3.81 17.72 7.86
CA ILE A 129 -2.85 17.16 6.91
C ILE A 129 -2.47 18.28 5.96
N GLU A 130 -1.23 18.72 6.02
CA GLU A 130 -0.72 19.76 5.13
C GLU A 130 -0.16 19.14 3.85
N GLN A 131 -0.34 19.83 2.74
CA GLN A 131 0.35 19.50 1.49
C GLN A 131 1.63 20.31 1.40
N THR A 132 2.75 19.64 1.10
CA THR A 132 4.07 20.27 1.03
C THR A 132 4.82 19.75 -0.18
N PHE A 133 5.47 20.66 -0.92
CA PHE A 133 6.44 20.29 -1.93
C PHE A 133 7.71 19.77 -1.26
N MET A 134 8.10 18.54 -1.58
CA MET A 134 9.37 17.98 -1.10
C MET A 134 10.26 17.67 -2.30
N TYR A 135 11.41 18.33 -2.34
CA TYR A 135 12.50 18.02 -3.26
C TYR A 135 13.70 17.59 -2.42
N ILE A 136 13.90 16.28 -2.28
CA ILE A 136 15.06 15.77 -1.54
C ILE A 136 16.23 15.70 -2.52
N ILE A 137 17.10 16.71 -2.49
CA ILE A 137 18.43 16.62 -3.08
C ILE A 137 19.25 15.77 -2.11
N HIS A 138 19.52 14.52 -2.47
CA HIS A 138 20.59 13.81 -1.79
C HIS A 138 21.92 14.44 -2.22
N SER A 139 22.55 15.22 -1.33
CA SER A 139 23.99 15.44 -1.41
C SER A 139 24.67 14.08 -1.30
N LYS A 140 25.65 13.80 -2.16
CA LYS A 140 26.32 12.50 -2.26
C LYS A 140 27.25 12.17 -1.07
N ASP A 141 27.19 12.93 0.02
CA ASP A 141 28.16 12.84 1.11
C ASP A 141 27.48 12.58 2.45
N ALA A 142 27.10 11.32 2.72
CA ALA A 142 27.08 10.71 4.06
C ALA A 142 26.42 9.32 4.01
N GLU A 143 27.18 8.30 3.62
CA GLU A 143 27.08 6.96 4.20
C GLU A 143 28.42 6.26 3.90
N LYS A 144 29.50 6.79 4.50
CA LYS A 144 30.66 5.99 4.85
C LYS A 144 30.24 5.10 6.01
N ASN A 145 30.41 3.79 5.82
CA ASN A 145 30.58 2.75 6.84
C ASN A 145 29.49 2.63 7.93
N THR A 146 28.81 1.49 7.95
CA THR A 146 28.98 0.52 9.06
C THR A 146 28.44 -0.83 8.61
N ASP A 147 29.35 -1.66 8.07
CA ASP A 147 29.26 -3.11 8.24
C ASP A 147 29.55 -3.45 9.72
N SER A 148 28.68 -4.27 10.32
CA SER A 148 29.02 -5.27 11.34
C SER A 148 27.87 -6.25 11.45
#